data_AF-A0A6P6Y2L5-F1
#
_entry.id   AF-A0A6P6Y2L5-F1
#
_cell.length_a   1.000
_cell.length_b   1.000
_cell.length_c   1.000
_cell.angle_alpha   90.00
_cell.angle_beta   90.00
_cell.angle_gamma   90.00
#
_symmetry.space_group_name_H-M   'P 1'
#
loop_
_entity.id
_entity.type
_entity.pdbx_description
1 polymer ?
#
loop_
_entity_poly.entity_id
_entity_poly.type
_entity_poly.pdbx_seq_one_letter_code
_entity_poly.pdbx_strand_id
1 'polypeptide(L)'
;MEKSNDQSQNGNDNECYQPTEFKLSDYLEDIDSISPILDKPNITNGHQAKQTVRRWALIIVDVQNDFVEGSMALNHFFNGEDAAEVIPAINRLLKYVEFDLVVYSRDWHPIDHCSFHSSSVQPKTPITHKWPEHCIENTWGAQYVDGLITDPGKFN
;
A
#
# COMPACT_ATOMS: atom_id res chain seq x y z
N MET A 1 7.30 -37.16 50.29
CA MET A 1 8.14 -36.46 49.29
C MET A 1 7.91 -37.16 47.98
N GLU A 2 7.05 -36.60 47.14
CA GLU A 2 6.99 -36.80 45.69
C GLU A 2 5.84 -35.96 45.15
N LYS A 3 6.14 -35.08 44.19
CA LYS A 3 5.44 -34.94 42.91
C LYS A 3 6.13 -33.86 42.08
N SER A 4 6.49 -34.27 40.88
CA SER A 4 6.79 -33.46 39.69
C SER A 4 5.77 -32.34 39.47
N ASN A 5 6.22 -31.21 38.91
CA ASN A 5 5.51 -30.62 37.76
C ASN A 5 6.39 -29.67 36.96
N ASP A 6 6.42 -29.99 35.68
CA ASP A 6 6.86 -29.24 34.52
C ASP A 6 5.96 -28.00 34.32
N GLN A 7 6.58 -26.84 34.08
CA GLN A 7 5.92 -25.60 33.66
C GLN A 7 6.78 -24.97 32.57
N SER A 8 6.48 -25.38 31.34
CA SER A 8 6.32 -24.57 30.13
C SER A 8 7.14 -23.29 29.98
N GLN A 9 7.90 -23.30 28.90
CA GLN A 9 8.47 -22.19 28.16
C GLN A 9 7.61 -20.91 28.19
N ASN A 10 8.16 -19.85 28.78
CA ASN A 10 7.73 -18.47 28.51
C ASN A 10 8.38 -18.04 27.19
N GLY A 11 7.63 -18.15 26.08
CA GLY A 11 7.96 -17.43 24.86
C GLY A 11 7.61 -15.96 25.07
N ASN A 12 8.61 -15.08 24.96
CA ASN A 12 8.41 -13.63 24.92
C ASN A 12 7.84 -13.25 23.55
N ASP A 13 6.55 -12.95 23.50
CA ASP A 13 5.78 -12.48 22.34
C ASP A 13 5.72 -10.94 22.24
N ASN A 14 6.72 -10.25 22.80
CA ASN A 14 6.85 -8.79 22.76
C ASN A 14 7.87 -8.26 21.71
N GLU A 15 8.25 -9.06 20.72
CA GLU A 15 8.98 -8.51 19.57
C GLU A 15 8.00 -7.78 18.65
N CYS A 16 7.86 -6.47 18.89
CA CYS A 16 7.37 -5.52 17.90
C CYS A 16 8.16 -5.74 16.61
N TYR A 17 7.48 -6.27 15.58
CA TYR A 17 8.04 -6.46 14.24
C TYR A 17 8.74 -5.17 13.83
N GLN A 18 10.07 -5.20 13.83
CA GLN A 18 10.87 -4.13 13.25
C GLN A 18 10.90 -4.44 11.75
N PRO A 19 10.23 -3.65 10.89
CA PRO A 19 10.39 -3.85 9.46
C PRO A 19 11.88 -3.66 9.17
N THR A 20 12.52 -4.67 8.59
CA THR A 20 13.81 -4.49 7.94
C THR A 20 13.65 -3.33 6.96
N GLU A 21 14.53 -2.33 7.02
CA GLU A 21 14.47 -1.12 6.18
C GLU A 21 13.93 -1.44 4.78
N PHE A 22 12.71 -0.99 4.48
CA PHE A 22 12.14 -1.12 3.15
C PHE A 22 12.91 -0.18 2.23
N LYS A 23 13.94 -0.69 1.56
CA LYS A 23 14.67 0.07 0.55
C LYS A 23 14.04 -0.20 -0.79
N LEU A 24 13.39 0.83 -1.33
CA LEU A 24 12.86 0.80 -2.69
C LEU A 24 13.95 0.39 -3.70
N SER A 25 15.23 0.69 -3.44
CA SER A 25 16.37 0.25 -4.26
C SER A 25 16.46 -1.27 -4.43
N ASP A 26 16.09 -2.05 -3.41
CA ASP A 26 16.24 -3.51 -3.41
C ASP A 26 15.28 -4.17 -4.41
N TYR A 27 14.22 -3.46 -4.82
CA TYR A 27 13.31 -3.85 -5.90
C TYR A 27 13.57 -3.11 -7.22
N LEU A 28 14.27 -1.97 -7.18
CA LEU A 28 14.64 -1.21 -8.38
C LEU A 28 15.86 -1.79 -9.09
N GLU A 29 16.78 -2.46 -8.38
CA GLU A 29 17.88 -3.22 -9.03
C GLU A 29 17.34 -4.36 -9.90
N ASP A 30 16.15 -4.87 -9.59
CA ASP A 30 15.45 -5.85 -10.42
C ASP A 30 14.76 -5.23 -11.65
N ILE A 31 14.60 -3.90 -11.75
CA ILE A 31 14.03 -3.28 -12.96
C ILE A 31 14.92 -3.50 -14.19
N ASP A 32 16.24 -3.53 -14.00
CA ASP A 32 17.17 -3.89 -15.07
C ASP A 32 17.17 -5.42 -15.35
N SER A 33 16.74 -6.25 -14.38
CA SER A 33 16.57 -7.71 -14.55
C SER A 33 15.26 -8.11 -15.24
N ILE A 34 14.23 -7.23 -15.24
CA ILE A 34 13.02 -7.33 -16.09
C ILE A 34 13.22 -6.76 -17.50
N SER A 35 14.32 -6.05 -17.76
CA SER A 35 14.64 -5.51 -19.11
C SER A 35 14.62 -6.59 -20.22
N PRO A 36 15.16 -7.82 -20.02
CA PRO A 36 15.07 -8.90 -21.02
C PRO A 36 13.66 -9.49 -21.18
N ILE A 37 12.72 -9.21 -20.25
CA ILE A 37 11.32 -9.65 -20.33
C ILE A 37 10.48 -8.64 -21.13
N LEU A 38 10.93 -7.39 -21.23
CA LEU A 38 10.31 -6.32 -22.03
C LEU A 38 10.81 -6.33 -23.49
N ASP A 39 12.04 -6.79 -23.73
CA ASP A 39 12.58 -6.98 -25.07
C ASP A 39 12.01 -8.26 -25.73
N LYS A 40 11.00 -8.09 -26.58
CA LYS A 40 10.42 -9.17 -27.38
C LYS A 40 11.47 -9.75 -28.36
N PRO A 41 11.82 -11.04 -28.30
CA PRO A 41 12.42 -11.69 -29.47
C PRO A 41 11.33 -11.86 -30.53
N ASN A 42 11.39 -11.04 -31.58
CA ASN A 42 10.80 -11.38 -32.87
C ASN A 42 11.54 -12.62 -33.42
N ILE A 43 11.01 -13.82 -33.19
CA ILE A 43 11.52 -15.02 -33.87
C ILE A 43 10.41 -15.65 -34.70
N THR A 44 10.65 -15.56 -36.00
CA THR A 44 9.96 -16.18 -37.12
C THR A 44 10.11 -17.70 -37.14
N ASN A 45 9.14 -18.34 -37.81
CA ASN A 45 9.13 -19.69 -38.41
C ASN A 45 8.77 -20.88 -37.51
N GLY A 46 7.55 -21.38 -37.72
CA GLY A 46 7.32 -22.82 -37.85
C GLY A 46 6.41 -23.49 -36.84
N HIS A 47 6.44 -23.10 -35.57
CA HIS A 47 5.59 -23.70 -34.54
C HIS A 47 4.97 -22.59 -33.68
N GLN A 48 3.64 -22.55 -33.59
CA GLN A 48 2.91 -21.63 -32.72
C GLN A 48 3.26 -21.93 -31.26
N ALA A 49 4.32 -21.30 -30.75
CA ALA A 49 4.51 -21.13 -29.32
C ALA A 49 3.32 -20.30 -28.84
N LYS A 50 2.49 -20.90 -27.98
CA LYS A 50 1.38 -20.22 -27.31
C LYS A 50 1.98 -19.13 -26.44
N GLN A 51 2.08 -17.91 -26.96
CA GLN A 51 2.59 -16.76 -26.20
C GLN A 51 1.72 -16.59 -24.96
N THR A 52 2.28 -16.87 -23.80
CA THR A 52 1.70 -16.46 -22.53
C THR A 52 2.01 -14.98 -22.37
N VAL A 53 1.07 -14.12 -22.77
CA VAL A 53 1.10 -12.71 -22.40
C VAL A 53 1.07 -12.63 -20.88
N ARG A 54 2.17 -12.15 -20.28
CA ARG A 54 2.22 -11.81 -18.86
C ARG A 54 1.35 -10.57 -18.70
N ARG A 55 0.37 -10.63 -17.79
CA ARG A 55 -0.50 -9.50 -17.46
C ARG A 55 -0.13 -8.94 -16.11
N TRP A 56 0.04 -7.64 -16.02
CA TRP A 56 0.46 -6.93 -14.81
C TRP A 56 -0.59 -5.91 -14.39
N ALA A 57 -0.77 -5.73 -13.09
CA ALA A 57 -1.67 -4.74 -12.53
C ALA A 57 -0.95 -3.95 -11.43
N LEU A 58 -1.32 -2.67 -11.28
CA LEU A 58 -0.87 -1.79 -10.22
C LEU A 58 -2.06 -1.44 -9.33
N ILE A 59 -1.90 -1.64 -8.01
CA ILE A 59 -2.87 -1.20 -7.00
C ILE A 59 -2.21 -0.09 -6.18
N ILE A 60 -2.82 1.09 -6.19
CA ILE A 60 -2.39 2.27 -5.44
C ILE A 60 -3.30 2.40 -4.23
N VAL A 61 -2.73 2.19 -3.05
CA VAL A 61 -3.50 2.05 -1.81
C VAL A 61 -3.48 3.36 -1.04
N ASP A 62 -4.66 3.94 -0.85
CA ASP A 62 -4.97 5.00 0.13
C ASP A 62 -4.01 6.20 0.11
N VAL A 63 -3.62 6.65 -1.08
CA VAL A 63 -2.78 7.85 -1.28
C VAL A 63 -3.66 9.11 -1.22
N GLN A 64 -4.27 9.34 -0.05
CA GLN A 64 -5.23 10.40 0.23
C GLN A 64 -4.62 11.49 1.12
N ASN A 65 -5.22 12.69 1.10
CA ASN A 65 -4.74 13.84 1.85
C ASN A 65 -4.56 13.55 3.35
N ASP A 66 -5.50 12.83 3.98
CA ASP A 66 -5.40 12.55 5.42
C ASP A 66 -4.18 11.71 5.80
N PHE A 67 -3.71 10.81 4.92
CA PHE A 67 -2.53 9.99 5.18
C PHE A 67 -1.22 10.70 4.81
N VAL A 68 -1.29 11.73 3.95
CA VAL A 68 -0.11 12.48 3.50
C VAL A 68 0.15 13.69 4.38
N GLU A 69 -0.84 14.56 4.55
CA GLU A 69 -0.69 15.86 5.22
C GLU A 69 -1.83 16.22 6.19
N GLY A 70 -2.89 15.40 6.26
CA GLY A 70 -4.05 15.63 7.12
C GLY A 70 -3.99 14.90 8.47
N SER A 71 -5.14 14.43 8.94
CA SER A 71 -5.29 13.97 10.34
C SER A 71 -4.48 12.71 10.69
N MET A 72 -4.13 11.92 9.67
CA MET A 72 -3.38 10.66 9.77
C MET A 72 -1.99 10.75 9.12
N ALA A 73 -1.47 11.96 8.90
CA ALA A 73 -0.16 12.15 8.26
C ALA A 73 0.95 11.38 9.01
N LEU A 74 1.79 10.65 8.26
CA LEU A 74 2.82 9.79 8.84
C LEU A 74 3.82 10.54 9.71
N ASN A 75 4.09 11.81 9.39
CA ASN A 75 4.98 12.67 10.18
C ASN A 75 4.50 12.87 11.63
N HIS A 76 3.22 12.63 11.94
CA HIS A 76 2.68 12.65 13.29
C HIS A 76 3.02 11.39 14.11
N PHE A 77 3.34 10.27 13.44
CA PHE A 77 3.42 8.94 14.08
C PHE A 77 4.76 8.23 13.89
N PHE A 78 5.50 8.52 12.82
CA PHE A 78 6.72 7.79 12.42
C PHE A 78 7.86 8.77 12.15
N ASN A 79 8.54 9.23 13.21
CA ASN A 79 9.85 9.90 13.22
C ASN A 79 10.22 10.80 12.01
N GLY A 80 9.28 11.58 11.48
CA GLY A 80 9.53 12.50 10.37
C GLY A 80 9.58 11.87 8.97
N GLU A 81 9.08 10.65 8.80
CA GLU A 81 8.82 10.09 7.47
C GLU A 81 7.73 10.91 6.75
N ASP A 82 7.95 11.18 5.45
CA ASP A 82 7.04 11.95 4.62
C ASP A 82 6.36 11.01 3.60
N ALA A 83 5.06 10.78 3.82
CA ALA A 83 4.23 9.98 2.92
C ALA A 83 4.19 10.54 1.49
N ALA A 84 4.46 11.85 1.28
CA ALA A 84 4.50 12.44 -0.04
C ALA A 84 5.61 11.86 -0.94
N GLU A 85 6.66 11.25 -0.36
CA GLU A 85 7.77 10.64 -1.11
C GLU A 85 7.32 9.46 -1.99
N VAL A 86 6.16 8.85 -1.72
CA VAL A 86 5.60 7.77 -2.55
C VAL A 86 5.06 8.29 -3.88
N ILE A 87 4.61 9.55 -3.94
CA ILE A 87 3.90 10.11 -5.11
C ILE A 87 4.80 10.12 -6.36
N PRO A 88 6.06 10.62 -6.32
CA PRO A 88 6.94 10.54 -7.48
C PRO A 88 7.25 9.11 -7.93
N ALA A 89 7.34 8.15 -7.00
CA ALA A 89 7.60 6.76 -7.34
C ALA A 89 6.42 6.13 -8.09
N ILE A 90 5.20 6.31 -7.59
CA ILE A 90 3.96 5.85 -8.25
C ILE A 90 3.82 6.49 -9.64
N ASN A 91 4.01 7.81 -9.73
CA ASN A 91 3.90 8.51 -11.01
C ASN A 91 4.95 8.05 -12.04
N ARG A 92 6.16 7.68 -11.59
CA ARG A 92 7.17 7.06 -12.47
C ARG A 92 6.71 5.70 -12.98
N LEU A 93 6.16 4.84 -12.11
CA LEU A 93 5.64 3.53 -12.54
C LEU A 93 4.53 3.69 -13.56
N LEU A 94 3.55 4.57 -13.30
CA LEU A 94 2.45 4.86 -14.22
C LEU A 94 2.91 5.39 -15.58
N LYS A 95 4.07 6.06 -15.64
CA LYS A 95 4.61 6.65 -16.87
C LYS A 95 5.44 5.67 -17.70
N TYR A 96 6.18 4.78 -17.05
CA TYR A 96 7.20 3.96 -17.73
C TYR A 96 6.83 2.48 -17.85
N VAL A 97 5.79 2.03 -17.13
CA VAL A 97 5.34 0.63 -17.17
C VAL A 97 3.93 0.56 -17.74
N GLU A 98 3.74 -0.29 -18.75
CA GLU A 98 2.42 -0.57 -19.31
C GLU A 98 1.74 -1.63 -18.44
N PHE A 99 0.79 -1.20 -17.60
CA PHE A 99 -0.05 -2.10 -16.82
C PHE A 99 -1.36 -2.39 -17.55
N ASP A 100 -1.83 -3.65 -17.52
CA ASP A 100 -3.16 -4.02 -18.04
C ASP A 100 -4.30 -3.42 -17.21
N LEU A 101 -4.03 -3.14 -15.93
CA LEU A 101 -5.01 -2.59 -14.99
C LEU A 101 -4.31 -1.74 -13.92
N VAL A 102 -4.84 -0.53 -13.69
CA VAL A 102 -4.46 0.31 -12.56
C VAL A 102 -5.71 0.54 -11.71
N VAL A 103 -5.62 0.25 -10.42
CA VAL A 103 -6.71 0.45 -9.45
C VAL A 103 -6.22 1.35 -8.34
N TYR A 104 -7.07 2.29 -7.93
CA TYR A 104 -6.83 3.16 -6.79
C TYR A 104 -7.89 2.84 -5.73
N SER A 105 -7.47 2.53 -4.51
CA SER A 105 -8.40 2.46 -3.38
C SER A 105 -8.62 3.83 -2.77
N ARG A 106 -9.65 3.95 -1.94
CA ARG A 106 -9.81 5.01 -0.96
C ARG A 106 -10.35 4.40 0.30
N ASP A 107 -9.77 4.76 1.43
CA ASP A 107 -10.48 4.67 2.68
C ASP A 107 -11.61 5.72 2.67
N TRP A 108 -12.78 5.33 3.17
CA TRP A 108 -14.00 6.12 2.97
C TRP A 108 -15.00 5.86 4.09
N HIS A 109 -15.12 6.83 5.00
CA HIS A 109 -15.86 6.67 6.25
C HIS A 109 -17.02 7.67 6.39
N PRO A 110 -18.17 7.29 6.97
CA PRO A 110 -19.13 8.26 7.47
C PRO A 110 -18.54 9.04 8.65
N ILE A 111 -19.10 10.23 8.95
CA ILE A 111 -18.61 11.13 10.01
C ILE A 111 -18.55 10.49 11.41
N ASP A 112 -19.38 9.49 11.69
CA ASP A 112 -19.50 8.81 12.98
C ASP A 112 -19.00 7.36 12.97
N HIS A 113 -18.13 7.01 12.02
CA HIS A 113 -17.63 5.65 11.82
C HIS A 113 -17.10 5.00 13.10
N CYS A 114 -17.40 3.72 13.31
CA CYS A 114 -17.12 3.03 14.57
C CYS A 114 -15.62 2.89 14.89
N SER A 115 -14.74 3.05 13.90
CA SER A 115 -13.29 3.06 14.11
C SER A 115 -12.78 4.36 14.74
N PHE A 116 -13.58 5.43 14.77
CA PHE A 116 -13.13 6.74 15.27
C PHE A 116 -13.14 6.85 16.79
N HIS A 117 -12.19 7.64 17.33
CA HIS A 117 -12.10 7.97 18.75
C HIS A 117 -13.42 8.53 19.30
N SER A 118 -14.02 9.50 18.61
CA SER A 118 -15.27 10.15 19.06
C SER A 118 -16.51 9.26 18.92
N SER A 119 -16.44 8.17 18.14
CA SER A 119 -17.64 7.39 17.83
C SER A 119 -18.19 6.69 19.08
N SER A 120 -19.48 6.93 19.33
CA SER A 120 -20.25 6.20 20.34
C SER A 120 -20.82 4.88 19.80
N VAL A 121 -20.61 4.59 18.50
CA VAL A 121 -21.09 3.37 17.85
C VAL A 121 -20.24 2.19 18.30
N GLN A 122 -20.87 1.19 18.90
CA GLN A 122 -20.19 -0.05 19.22
C GLN A 122 -20.01 -0.88 17.93
N PRO A 123 -18.78 -1.26 17.59
CA PRO A 123 -18.53 -2.10 16.44
C PRO A 123 -19.10 -3.50 16.68
N LYS A 124 -19.56 -4.14 15.60
CA LYS A 124 -20.13 -5.49 15.65
C LYS A 124 -19.09 -6.56 16.03
N THR A 125 -17.82 -6.22 15.88
CA THR A 125 -16.66 -7.02 16.28
C THR A 125 -15.78 -6.20 17.22
N PRO A 126 -15.06 -6.83 18.15
CA PRO A 126 -14.10 -6.12 18.98
C PRO A 126 -13.05 -5.43 18.10
N ILE A 127 -12.93 -4.11 18.21
CA ILE A 127 -11.76 -3.38 17.73
C ILE A 127 -10.87 -3.10 18.93
N THR A 128 -9.58 -3.38 18.81
CA THR A 128 -8.61 -3.17 19.88
C THR A 128 -8.09 -1.73 19.91
N HIS A 129 -8.22 -1.01 18.79
CA HIS A 129 -7.72 0.35 18.63
C HIS A 129 -8.70 1.20 17.82
N LYS A 130 -8.78 2.47 18.18
CA LYS A 130 -9.53 3.50 17.47
C LYS A 130 -8.54 4.49 16.85
N TRP A 131 -9.00 5.17 15.81
CA TRP A 131 -8.22 6.14 15.04
C TRP A 131 -8.81 7.54 15.20
N PRO A 132 -8.02 8.62 15.02
CA PRO A 132 -8.56 9.94 14.79
C PRO A 132 -9.56 9.92 13.62
N GLU A 133 -10.44 10.90 13.54
CA GLU A 133 -11.31 11.06 12.38
C GLU A 133 -10.47 11.31 11.12
N HIS A 134 -10.67 10.51 10.09
CA HIS A 134 -9.92 10.56 8.84
C HIS A 134 -10.76 10.02 7.69
N CYS A 135 -10.39 10.39 6.47
CA CYS A 135 -10.99 9.89 5.23
C CYS A 135 -12.52 9.94 5.24
N ILE A 136 -13.07 10.99 5.88
CA ILE A 136 -14.51 11.18 5.97
C ILE A 136 -15.06 11.48 4.58
N GLU A 137 -16.14 10.81 4.21
CA GLU A 137 -16.73 10.92 2.90
C GLU A 137 -17.03 12.36 2.51
N ASN A 138 -16.75 12.68 1.24
CA ASN A 138 -16.94 14.00 0.63
C ASN A 138 -16.17 15.15 1.31
N THR A 139 -15.15 14.84 2.12
CA THR A 139 -14.22 15.84 2.66
C THR A 139 -12.93 15.90 1.85
N TRP A 140 -12.15 16.96 2.08
CA TRP A 140 -10.82 17.10 1.49
C TRP A 140 -9.87 15.97 1.91
N GLY A 141 -9.92 15.56 3.18
CA GLY A 141 -9.05 14.51 3.72
C GLY A 141 -9.20 13.17 2.99
N ALA A 142 -10.40 12.88 2.47
CA ALA A 142 -10.69 11.66 1.72
C ALA A 142 -10.39 11.74 0.20
N GLN A 143 -9.99 12.90 -0.31
CA GLN A 143 -9.57 13.04 -1.71
C GLN A 143 -8.15 12.49 -1.89
N TYR A 144 -7.82 12.08 -3.11
CA TYR A 144 -6.43 11.79 -3.46
C TYR A 144 -5.56 13.03 -3.31
N VAL A 145 -4.30 12.83 -2.95
CA VAL A 145 -3.34 13.92 -2.84
C VAL A 145 -3.09 14.60 -4.17
N ASP A 146 -2.93 15.92 -4.13
CA ASP A 146 -2.55 16.70 -5.30
C ASP A 146 -1.22 16.20 -5.86
N GLY A 147 -1.14 16.10 -7.19
CA GLY A 147 0.04 15.59 -7.89
C GLY A 147 0.09 14.08 -8.07
N LEU A 148 -0.79 13.30 -7.44
CA LEU A 148 -0.98 11.90 -7.83
C LEU A 148 -1.69 11.82 -9.19
N ILE A 149 -1.10 11.10 -10.14
CA ILE A 149 -1.76 10.80 -11.42
C ILE A 149 -2.92 9.83 -11.13
N THR A 150 -4.16 10.25 -11.39
CA THR A 150 -5.38 9.46 -11.17
C THR A 150 -6.17 9.16 -12.45
N ASP A 151 -5.72 9.71 -13.59
CA ASP A 151 -6.25 9.44 -14.93
C ASP A 151 -5.09 9.15 -15.89
N PRO A 152 -4.59 7.90 -15.91
CA PRO A 152 -3.46 7.52 -16.77
C PRO A 152 -3.82 7.56 -18.27
N GLY A 153 -5.09 7.64 -18.64
CA GLY A 153 -5.56 7.64 -20.04
C GLY A 153 -5.34 8.95 -20.80
N LYS A 154 -4.85 10.01 -20.15
CA LYS A 154 -4.60 11.33 -20.75
C LYS A 154 -3.21 11.54 -21.33
N PHE A 155 -2.36 10.51 -21.32
CA PHE A 155 -1.01 10.57 -21.88
C PHE A 155 -0.94 9.88 -23.25
N ASN A 156 -1.80 10.28 -24.18
CA ASN A 156 -1.76 9.88 -25.59
C ASN A 156 -1.82 11.11 -26.51
#